data_AF-A1CTR6-F1
#
_entry.id   AF-A1CTR6-F1
#
_cell.length_a   1.000
_cell.length_b   1.000
_cell.length_c   1.000
_cell.angle_alpha   90.00
_cell.angle_beta   90.00
_cell.angle_gamma   90.00
#
_symmetry.space_group_name_H-M   'P 1'
#
loop_
_entity.id
_entity.type
_entity.pdbx_description
1 polymer ?
#
loop_
_entity_poly.entity_id
_entity_poly.type
_entity_poly.pdbx_seq_one_letter_code
_entity_poly.pdbx_strand_id
1 'polypeptide(L)' 'MRFLHVWASRPIGFVNPVPYAHPEVLHDIISRRGVTRNPACGTDGFAVSQGVGWDPVMWLGTPNYPDLVKLFMEQP' A
#
# COMPACT_ATOMS: atom_id res chain seq x y z
N MET A 1 -16.76 35.94 21.36
CA MET A 1 -16.11 35.50 20.11
C MET A 1 -14.97 34.55 20.44
N ARG A 2 -15.11 33.27 20.11
CA ARG A 2 -13.98 32.35 19.92
C ARG A 2 -14.46 31.24 18.99
N PHE A 3 -14.21 31.41 17.70
CA PHE A 3 -14.33 30.34 16.73
C PHE A 3 -13.15 29.40 16.95
N LEU A 4 -13.34 28.32 17.72
CA LEU A 4 -12.43 27.17 17.67
C LEU A 4 -12.85 26.33 16.46
N HIS A 5 -12.34 26.72 15.30
CA HIS A 5 -12.36 25.87 14.12
C HIS A 5 -11.02 25.13 14.08
N VAL A 6 -10.90 24.08 14.89
CA VAL A 6 -9.76 23.18 14.84
C VAL A 6 -10.11 22.09 13.83
N TRP A 7 -9.47 22.12 12.66
CA TRP A 7 -9.43 20.99 11.73
C TRP A 7 -8.53 19.89 12.31
N ALA A 8 -8.92 19.30 13.43
CA ALA A 8 -8.10 18.28 14.09
C ALA A 8 -8.26 16.92 13.39
N SER A 9 -7.49 16.68 12.34
CA SER A 9 -7.22 15.32 11.87
C SER A 9 -6.25 14.65 12.84
N ARG A 10 -6.66 13.52 13.42
CA ARG A 10 -5.77 12.70 14.26
C ARG A 10 -4.77 11.95 13.37
N PRO A 11 -3.53 11.70 13.84
CA PRO A 11 -2.63 10.79 13.13
C PRO A 11 -3.25 9.40 12.96
N ILE A 12 -3.05 8.78 11.80
CA ILE A 12 -3.58 7.44 11.46
C ILE A 12 -3.09 6.35 12.44
N GLY A 13 -1.90 6.51 13.00
CA GLY A 13 -1.32 5.52 13.93
C GLY A 13 -0.76 4.30 13.22
N PHE A 14 -1.10 3.09 13.69
CA PHE A 14 -0.60 1.84 13.12
C PHE A 14 -1.28 1.53 11.79
N VAL A 15 -0.56 1.76 10.70
CA VAL A 15 -1.13 1.77 9.34
C VAL A 15 -1.46 0.37 8.82
N ASN A 16 -0.66 -0.65 9.11
CA ASN A 16 -0.69 -1.94 8.40
C ASN A 16 -2.06 -2.65 8.30
N PRO A 17 -2.92 -2.70 9.33
CA PRO A 17 -4.19 -3.44 9.22
C PRO A 17 -5.09 -2.93 8.10
N VAL A 18 -5.04 -1.62 7.81
CA VAL A 18 -5.93 -0.95 6.87
C VAL A 18 -5.66 -1.31 5.40
N PRO A 19 -4.46 -1.05 4.82
CA PRO A 19 -4.20 -1.41 3.42
C PRO A 19 -4.21 -2.92 3.17
N TYR A 20 -3.96 -3.75 4.19
CA TYR A 20 -4.13 -5.20 4.06
C TYR A 20 -5.60 -5.62 3.98
N ALA A 21 -6.52 -4.87 4.58
CA ALA A 21 -7.97 -5.08 4.43
C ALA A 21 -8.55 -4.42 3.17
N HIS A 22 -7.83 -3.43 2.60
CA HIS A 22 -8.25 -2.63 1.45
C HIS A 22 -7.18 -2.59 0.36
N PRO A 23 -6.85 -3.71 -0.29
CA PRO A 23 -5.81 -3.74 -1.33
C PRO A 23 -6.16 -2.89 -2.56
N GLU A 24 -7.44 -2.56 -2.78
CA GLU A 24 -7.93 -1.77 -3.90
C GLU A 24 -7.40 -0.32 -3.94
N VAL A 25 -6.91 0.20 -2.80
CA VAL A 25 -6.32 1.55 -2.75
C VAL A 25 -4.84 1.57 -3.13
N LEU A 26 -4.32 0.45 -3.64
CA LEU A 26 -2.93 0.27 -4.06
C LEU A 26 -2.88 -0.15 -5.53
N HIS A 27 -1.81 0.23 -6.20
CA HIS A 27 -1.45 -0.24 -7.53
C HIS A 27 -0.56 -1.47 -7.40
N ASP A 28 -1.17 -2.64 -7.56
CA ASP A 28 -0.46 -3.91 -7.54
C ASP A 28 0.53 -4.03 -8.72
N ILE A 29 1.73 -4.52 -8.42
CA ILE A 29 2.84 -4.66 -9.36
C ILE A 29 2.97 -6.14 -9.72
N ILE A 30 2.65 -6.47 -10.97
CA ILE A 30 2.74 -7.84 -11.47
C ILE A 30 3.74 -7.97 -12.62
N SER A 31 4.50 -9.06 -12.63
CA SER A 31 5.50 -9.35 -13.66
C SER A 31 4.83 -9.89 -14.93
N ARG A 32 4.38 -8.99 -15.82
CA ARG A 32 3.68 -9.36 -17.06
C ARG A 32 4.59 -9.82 -18.21
N ARG A 33 5.88 -9.48 -18.17
CA ARG A 33 6.85 -9.83 -19.22
C ARG A 33 8.07 -10.46 -18.59
N GLY A 34 8.12 -11.79 -18.59
CA GLY A 34 9.18 -12.56 -17.93
C GLY A 34 9.05 -12.54 -16.41
N VAL A 35 10.12 -12.96 -15.72
CA VAL A 35 10.18 -13.02 -14.25
C VAL A 35 11.02 -11.86 -13.72
N THR A 36 10.40 -10.97 -12.96
CA THR A 36 11.08 -9.90 -12.22
C THR A 36 11.44 -10.41 -10.83
N ARG A 37 12.68 -10.18 -10.39
CA ARG A 37 13.18 -10.69 -9.11
C ARG A 37 13.89 -9.61 -8.30
N ASN A 38 13.99 -9.82 -6.99
CA ASN A 38 14.82 -9.06 -6.06
C ASN A 38 16.06 -9.89 -5.69
N PRO A 39 17.10 -9.92 -6.55
CA PRO A 39 18.29 -10.73 -6.32
C PRO A 39 19.12 -10.21 -5.14
N ALA A 40 19.86 -11.13 -4.52
CA ALA A 40 20.82 -10.85 -3.47
C ALA A 40 22.18 -11.52 -3.81
N CYS A 41 23.17 -11.43 -2.92
CA CYS A 41 24.50 -11.99 -3.18
C CYS A 41 24.43 -13.50 -3.46
N GLY A 42 24.64 -13.88 -4.72
CA GLY A 42 24.68 -15.28 -5.16
C GLY A 42 23.32 -15.97 -5.31
N THR A 43 22.20 -15.25 -5.21
CA THR A 43 20.86 -15.84 -5.34
C THR A 43 19.96 -14.99 -6.23
N ASP A 44 19.06 -15.65 -6.95
CA ASP A 44 17.98 -14.99 -7.69
C ASP A 44 16.97 -14.26 -6.78
N GLY A 45 16.94 -14.59 -5.49
CA GLY A 45 16.04 -13.99 -4.50
C GLY A 45 14.56 -14.28 -4.78
N PHE A 46 13.69 -13.39 -4.28
CA PHE A 46 12.25 -13.55 -4.46
C PHE A 46 11.77 -12.99 -5.79
N ALA A 47 10.68 -13.56 -6.33
CA ALA A 47 10.04 -13.08 -7.55
C ALA A 47 8.82 -12.22 -7.22
N VAL A 48 8.61 -11.19 -8.04
CA VAL A 48 7.35 -10.44 -8.11
C VAL A 48 6.24 -11.38 -8.61
N SER A 49 5.03 -11.26 -8.09
CA SER A 49 3.91 -12.12 -8.48
C SER A 49 3.58 -11.98 -9.99
N GLN A 50 3.07 -13.06 -10.59
CA GLN A 50 2.53 -13.05 -11.96
C GLN A 50 1.03 -12.72 -12.01
N GLY A 51 0.34 -12.78 -10.86
CA GLY A 51 -1.09 -12.52 -10.72
C GLY A 51 -1.36 -11.49 -9.63
N VAL A 52 -2.60 -11.01 -9.56
CA VAL A 52 -2.98 -9.96 -8.60
C VAL A 52 -2.83 -10.46 -7.17
N GLY A 53 -2.16 -9.68 -6.31
CA GLY A 53 -2.09 -9.93 -4.88
C GLY A 53 -0.74 -9.59 -4.25
N TRP A 54 -0.55 -10.10 -3.03
CA TRP A 54 0.65 -9.85 -2.26
C TRP A 54 1.86 -10.62 -2.81
N ASP A 55 3.05 -10.00 -2.79
CA ASP A 55 4.31 -10.70 -3.00
C ASP A 55 5.46 -10.19 -2.11
N PRO A 56 6.51 -11.00 -1.86
CA PRO A 56 7.61 -10.66 -0.95
C PRO A 56 8.60 -9.63 -1.50
N VAL A 57 8.33 -9.05 -2.68
CA VAL A 57 9.15 -8.01 -3.32
C VAL A 57 8.44 -6.66 -3.26
N MET A 58 7.19 -6.63 -3.72
CA MET A 58 6.38 -5.42 -3.91
C MET A 58 5.24 -5.31 -2.89
N TRP A 59 5.09 -6.27 -1.99
CA TRP A 59 4.02 -6.32 -0.99
C TRP A 59 2.65 -6.26 -1.68
N LEU A 60 1.83 -5.26 -1.36
CA LEU A 60 0.54 -5.02 -2.00
C LEU A 60 0.63 -3.99 -3.15
N GLY A 61 1.84 -3.51 -3.49
CA GLY A 61 2.08 -2.53 -4.53
C GLY A 61 2.29 -1.10 -4.01
N THR A 62 2.07 -0.11 -4.87
CA THR A 62 2.30 1.31 -4.55
C THR A 62 1.01 2.04 -4.18
N PRO A 63 1.04 3.02 -3.27
CA PRO A 63 -0.15 3.77 -2.91
C PRO A 63 -0.82 4.51 -4.08
N ASN A 64 -2.12 4.29 -4.28
CA ASN A 64 -2.97 5.23 -5.00
C ASN A 64 -3.40 6.33 -4.02
N TYR A 65 -2.66 7.45 -4.01
CA TYR A 65 -2.80 8.48 -2.98
C TYR A 65 -4.24 9.03 -2.82
N PRO A 66 -4.97 9.42 -3.89
CA PRO A 66 -6.37 9.84 -3.77
C PRO A 66 -7.27 8.83 -3.04
N ASP A 67 -7.16 7.55 -3.37
CA ASP A 67 -7.99 6.50 -2.78
C ASP A 67 -7.58 6.22 -1.33
N LEU A 68 -6.27 6.24 -1.04
CA LEU A 68 -5.74 6.06 0.30
C LEU A 68 -6.17 7.19 1.25
N VAL A 69 -6.14 8.44 0.80
CA VAL A 69 -6.62 9.59 1.58
C VAL A 69 -8.11 9.46 1.85
N LYS A 70 -8.91 9.13 0.84
CA LYS A 70 -10.35 8.92 1.01
C LYS A 70 -10.63 7.84 2.06
N LEU A 71 -9.96 6.69 1.96
CA LEU A 71 -10.11 5.59 2.91
C LEU A 71 -9.78 6.03 4.35
N PHE A 72 -8.64 6.69 4.58
CA PHE A 72 -8.26 7.11 5.93
C PHE A 72 -9.13 8.22 6.51
N MET A 73 -9.73 9.07 5.67
CA MET A 73 -10.66 10.11 6.13
C MET A 73 -12.04 9.55 6.49
N GLU A 74 -12.39 8.35 6.02
CA GLU A 74 -13.62 7.63 6.37
C GLU A 74 -13.48 6.80 7.66
N GLN A 75 -12.27 6.67 8.21
CA GLN A 75 -12.03 5.88 9.43
C GLN A 75 -12.51 6.61 10.70
N PRO A 76 -12.96 5.88 11.74
CA PRO A 76 -13.49 6.44 12.98
C PRO A 76 -12.53 7.33 13.79
#